data_AF-A0A7M3YJM9-F1
#
_entry.id   AF-A0A7M3YJM9-F1
#
_cell.length_a   1.000
_cell.length_b   1.000
_cell.length_c   1.000
_cell.angle_alpha   90.00
_cell.angle_beta   90.00
_cell.angle_gamma   90.00
#
_symmetry.space_group_name_H-M   'P 1'
#
loop_
_entity.id
_entity.type
_entity.pdbx_description
1 polymer ?
#
loop_
_entity_poly.entity_id
_entity_poly.type
_entity_poly.pdbx_seq_one_letter_code
_entity_poly.pdbx_strand_id
1 'polypeptide(L)'
;GEMEHEDSVGSKGVITPGDVQWMTAGKGIIHSEMPTKKMMDEGGLMHGFQIWVNLPAKDKMMNPRYQDITSDQSPTIDKDGVWARVIAGECLGIESSIDTVIPITYVHVKMEPSASLDKNLDTELNGMIYVFKGEVSIEGKSVKDGSLALLSAGSEVKIEAKEESEFLILAGPELNEP
;
A
#
# COMPACT_ATOMS: atom_id res chain seq x y z
N GLY A 1 14.52 -7.19 -2.55
CA GLY A 1 15.62 -6.40 -3.13
C GLY A 1 15.74 -5.08 -2.41
N GLU A 2 16.67 -4.24 -2.84
CA GLU A 2 16.93 -2.90 -2.28
C GLU A 2 17.02 -1.89 -3.44
N MET A 3 16.48 -0.70 -3.27
CA MET A 3 16.55 0.40 -4.25
C MET A 3 17.17 1.64 -3.63
N GLU A 4 18.00 2.35 -4.38
CA GLU A 4 18.47 3.68 -4.06
C GLU A 4 17.54 4.71 -4.71
N HIS A 5 17.18 5.75 -3.96
CA HIS A 5 16.51 6.93 -4.51
C HIS A 5 17.37 8.17 -4.29
N GLU A 6 17.31 9.11 -5.24
CA GLU A 6 17.94 10.43 -5.15
C GLU A 6 17.07 11.45 -5.90
N ASP A 7 16.92 12.65 -5.37
CA ASP A 7 16.10 13.69 -5.98
C ASP A 7 16.72 15.09 -6.01
N SER A 8 16.05 15.97 -6.75
CA SER A 8 16.41 17.39 -6.92
C SER A 8 16.25 18.28 -5.69
N VAL A 9 15.54 17.83 -4.66
CA VAL A 9 15.38 18.56 -3.38
C VAL A 9 16.38 18.06 -2.32
N GLY A 10 17.25 17.12 -2.68
CA GLY A 10 18.33 16.60 -1.85
C GLY A 10 17.96 15.38 -1.01
N SER A 11 16.79 14.78 -1.21
CA SER A 11 16.48 13.49 -0.57
C SER A 11 17.28 12.39 -1.23
N LYS A 12 17.86 11.52 -0.41
CA LYS A 12 18.60 10.35 -0.85
C LYS A 12 18.52 9.26 0.21
N GLY A 13 18.32 8.03 -0.23
CA GLY A 13 18.18 6.91 0.69
C GLY A 13 18.18 5.56 0.00
N VAL A 14 18.14 4.51 0.82
CA VAL A 14 17.98 3.12 0.37
C VAL A 14 16.65 2.62 0.93
N ILE A 15 15.80 2.10 0.04
CA ILE A 15 14.54 1.46 0.38
C ILE A 15 14.80 -0.05 0.41
N THR A 16 14.59 -0.65 1.58
CA THR A 16 14.79 -2.09 1.83
C THR A 16 13.44 -2.80 2.02
N PRO A 17 13.39 -4.14 2.10
CA PRO A 17 12.13 -4.87 2.22
C PRO A 17 11.28 -4.42 3.41
N GLY A 18 10.05 -3.99 3.12
CA GLY A 18 9.09 -3.53 4.12
C GLY A 18 9.14 -2.02 4.41
N ASP A 19 10.16 -1.31 3.92
CA ASP A 19 10.20 0.15 3.96
C ASP A 19 9.17 0.72 2.98
N VAL A 20 8.68 1.92 3.30
CA VAL A 20 7.75 2.68 2.47
C VAL A 20 8.34 4.07 2.23
N GLN A 21 8.36 4.48 0.98
CA GLN A 21 8.56 5.87 0.61
C GLN A 21 7.23 6.49 0.17
N TRP A 22 6.77 7.49 0.89
CA TRP A 22 5.60 8.28 0.50
C TRP A 22 6.03 9.66 0.00
N MET A 23 6.22 9.74 -1.31
CA MET A 23 6.61 10.96 -2.01
C MET A 23 5.38 11.74 -2.47
N THR A 24 5.24 12.97 -2.00
CA THR A 24 4.28 13.93 -2.55
C THR A 24 5.01 14.83 -3.54
N ALA A 25 4.80 14.64 -4.85
CA ALA A 25 5.47 15.42 -5.88
C ALA A 25 5.00 16.89 -5.96
N GLY A 26 3.71 17.15 -5.73
CA GLY A 26 3.14 18.51 -5.78
C GLY A 26 3.49 19.24 -7.08
N LYS A 27 4.00 20.48 -6.95
CA LYS A 27 4.39 21.31 -8.11
C LYS A 27 5.52 20.76 -8.98
N GLY A 28 6.17 19.67 -8.56
CA GLY A 28 7.14 18.93 -9.37
C GLY A 28 8.36 18.45 -8.60
N ILE A 29 8.86 17.29 -9.00
CA ILE A 29 10.10 16.68 -8.50
C ILE A 29 10.84 16.01 -9.66
N ILE A 30 12.17 16.09 -9.67
CA ILE A 30 13.02 15.28 -10.52
C ILE A 30 13.72 14.28 -9.59
N HIS A 31 13.60 13.00 -9.87
CA HIS A 31 14.19 11.93 -9.05
C HIS A 31 14.65 10.75 -9.91
N SER A 32 15.51 9.92 -9.35
CA SER A 32 15.88 8.61 -9.88
C SER A 32 15.66 7.54 -8.83
N GLU A 33 15.18 6.38 -9.25
CA GLU A 33 14.99 5.19 -8.43
C GLU A 33 15.70 4.03 -9.16
N MET A 34 16.79 3.53 -8.57
CA MET A 34 17.66 2.53 -9.19
C MET A 34 17.90 1.37 -8.22
N PRO A 35 18.07 0.12 -8.70
CA PRO A 35 18.57 -0.94 -7.82
C PRO A 35 19.90 -0.53 -7.18
N THR A 36 20.14 -0.93 -5.92
CA THR A 36 21.43 -0.65 -5.26
C THR A 36 22.59 -1.24 -6.06
N LYS A 37 23.81 -0.71 -5.90
CA LYS A 37 25.00 -1.30 -6.52
C LYS A 37 25.13 -2.80 -6.21
N LYS A 38 24.86 -3.18 -4.96
CA LYS A 38 24.83 -4.57 -4.52
C LYS A 38 23.83 -5.41 -5.33
N MET A 39 22.60 -4.93 -5.52
CA MET A 39 21.60 -5.62 -6.33
C MET A 39 22.01 -5.74 -7.81
N MET A 40 22.72 -4.74 -8.36
CA MET A 40 23.23 -4.80 -9.73
C MET A 40 24.39 -5.81 -9.88
N ASP A 41 25.27 -5.89 -8.88
CA ASP A 41 26.45 -6.75 -8.92
C ASP A 41 26.12 -8.22 -8.57
N GLU A 42 25.29 -8.46 -7.56
CA GLU A 42 24.98 -9.79 -7.01
C GLU A 42 23.69 -10.39 -7.60
N GLY A 43 22.81 -9.56 -8.15
CA GLY A 43 21.46 -9.97 -8.54
C GLY A 43 20.56 -10.27 -7.35
N GLY A 44 19.40 -10.88 -7.61
CA GLY A 44 18.44 -11.27 -6.59
C GLY A 44 16.99 -10.91 -6.96
N LEU A 45 16.06 -11.23 -6.07
CA LEU A 45 14.64 -10.92 -6.28
C LEU A 45 14.35 -9.46 -5.90
N MET A 46 13.79 -8.73 -6.85
CA MET A 46 13.20 -7.42 -6.63
C MET A 46 11.68 -7.53 -6.74
N HIS A 47 10.99 -7.15 -5.68
CA HIS A 47 9.54 -7.17 -5.58
C HIS A 47 9.11 -5.97 -4.76
N GLY A 48 8.16 -5.20 -5.26
CA GLY A 48 7.70 -3.95 -4.66
C GLY A 48 6.56 -3.36 -5.45
N PHE A 49 5.92 -2.35 -4.88
CA PHE A 49 4.77 -1.67 -5.48
C PHE A 49 5.06 -0.18 -5.58
N GLN A 50 4.70 0.40 -6.72
CA GLN A 50 4.67 1.85 -6.90
C GLN A 50 3.24 2.26 -7.21
N ILE A 51 2.64 2.99 -6.27
CA ILE A 51 1.23 3.40 -6.35
C ILE A 51 1.19 4.91 -6.43
N TRP A 52 0.48 5.43 -7.43
CA TRP A 52 0.28 6.87 -7.58
C TRP A 52 -1.09 7.25 -7.02
N VAL A 53 -1.08 8.11 -6.00
CA VAL A 53 -2.28 8.69 -5.41
C VAL A 53 -2.42 10.11 -5.95
N ASN A 54 -3.57 10.41 -6.55
CA ASN A 54 -3.82 11.75 -7.10
C ASN A 54 -4.02 12.77 -5.97
N LEU A 55 -3.60 14.01 -6.21
CA LEU A 55 -3.87 15.14 -5.31
C LEU A 55 -5.11 15.92 -5.79
N PRO A 56 -5.95 16.44 -4.87
CA PRO A 56 -6.98 17.41 -5.21
C PRO A 56 -6.38 18.63 -5.92
N ALA A 57 -7.14 19.28 -6.80
CA ALA A 57 -6.71 20.42 -7.59
C ALA A 57 -6.08 21.55 -6.75
N LYS A 58 -6.65 21.80 -5.56
CA LYS A 58 -6.15 22.82 -4.61
C LYS A 58 -4.74 22.50 -4.07
N ASP A 59 -4.36 21.22 -4.03
CA ASP A 59 -3.11 20.74 -3.44
C ASP A 59 -2.06 20.37 -4.51
N LYS A 60 -2.44 20.27 -5.79
CA LYS A 60 -1.52 19.89 -6.88
C LYS A 60 -0.26 20.75 -6.98
N MET A 61 -0.31 22.01 -6.53
CA MET A 61 0.83 22.94 -6.56
C MET A 61 1.55 23.10 -5.20
N MET A 62 1.26 22.23 -4.24
CA MET A 62 1.96 22.24 -2.95
C MET A 62 3.46 21.98 -3.12
N ASN A 63 4.25 22.34 -2.10
CA ASN A 63 5.67 22.01 -2.10
C ASN A 63 5.86 20.48 -2.01
N PRO A 64 6.86 19.92 -2.71
CA PRO A 64 7.18 18.51 -2.57
C PRO A 64 7.53 18.16 -1.12
N ARG A 65 7.15 16.96 -0.68
CA ARG A 65 7.52 16.44 0.64
C ARG A 65 7.72 14.93 0.62
N TYR A 66 8.54 14.43 1.54
CA TYR A 66 8.85 13.02 1.72
C TYR A 66 8.45 12.56 3.11
N GLN A 67 7.97 11.33 3.17
CA GLN A 67 7.81 10.57 4.41
C GLN A 67 8.41 9.19 4.14
N ASP A 68 9.67 9.02 4.55
CA ASP A 68 10.34 7.72 4.51
C ASP A 68 10.02 7.00 5.81
N ILE A 69 9.40 5.83 5.70
CA ILE A 69 8.93 5.02 6.81
C ILE A 69 9.68 3.71 6.74
N THR A 70 10.52 3.46 7.74
CA THR A 70 11.25 2.20 7.83
C THR A 70 10.31 1.06 8.22
N SER A 71 10.72 -0.17 7.92
CA SER A 71 9.87 -1.34 8.12
C SER A 71 9.41 -1.56 9.56
N ASP A 72 10.14 -1.02 10.55
CA ASP A 72 9.83 -1.03 11.99
C ASP A 72 8.94 0.14 12.45
N GLN A 73 8.81 1.19 11.64
CA GLN A 73 7.92 2.32 11.90
C GLN A 73 6.50 2.08 11.38
N SER A 74 6.33 1.25 10.35
CA SER A 74 5.00 0.85 9.88
C SER A 74 4.36 -0.08 10.90
N PRO A 75 3.21 0.28 11.50
CA PRO A 75 2.57 -0.57 12.50
C PRO A 75 2.10 -1.87 11.86
N THR A 76 2.39 -2.98 12.54
CA THR A 76 1.97 -4.32 12.13
C THR A 76 1.17 -4.98 13.23
N ILE A 77 0.19 -5.80 12.84
CA ILE A 77 -0.59 -6.64 13.75
C ILE A 77 -0.66 -8.05 13.17
N ASP A 78 -0.65 -9.04 14.07
CA ASP A 78 -0.88 -10.44 13.74
C ASP A 78 -1.98 -10.96 14.68
N LYS A 79 -3.11 -11.37 14.10
CA LYS A 79 -4.28 -11.80 14.85
C LYS A 79 -5.08 -12.81 14.04
N ASP A 80 -5.41 -13.94 14.66
CA ASP A 80 -6.32 -14.95 14.12
C ASP A 80 -5.93 -15.44 12.70
N GLY A 81 -4.63 -15.59 12.44
CA GLY A 81 -4.09 -16.01 11.13
C GLY A 81 -4.06 -14.89 10.07
N VAL A 82 -4.27 -13.64 10.48
CA VAL A 82 -4.18 -12.45 9.64
C VAL A 82 -3.04 -11.56 10.14
N TRP A 83 -2.00 -11.45 9.33
CA TRP A 83 -0.97 -10.43 9.52
C TRP A 83 -1.28 -9.23 8.64
N ALA A 84 -1.25 -8.02 9.20
CA ALA A 84 -1.45 -6.78 8.46
C ALA A 84 -0.39 -5.75 8.82
N ARG A 85 0.18 -5.12 7.80
CA ARG A 85 0.99 -3.90 7.89
C ARG A 85 0.16 -2.74 7.38
N VAL A 86 -0.03 -1.73 8.23
CA VAL A 86 -0.85 -0.55 7.89
C VAL A 86 0.08 0.55 7.42
N ILE A 87 0.12 0.78 6.11
CA ILE A 87 0.91 1.85 5.50
C ILE A 87 0.18 3.18 5.65
N ALA A 88 -1.13 3.21 5.37
CA ALA A 88 -2.02 4.35 5.56
C ALA A 88 -3.41 3.88 6.02
N GLY A 89 -4.08 4.71 6.82
CA GLY A 89 -5.38 4.38 7.40
C GLY A 89 -5.27 3.45 8.60
N GLU A 90 -6.23 2.54 8.75
CA GLU A 90 -6.40 1.65 9.90
C GLU A 90 -6.64 0.20 9.45
N CYS A 91 -6.22 -0.78 10.25
CA CYS A 91 -6.66 -2.17 10.13
C CYS A 91 -6.57 -2.90 11.48
N LEU A 92 -7.61 -3.66 11.84
CA LEU A 92 -7.65 -4.47 13.07
C LEU A 92 -7.35 -3.68 14.37
N GLY A 93 -7.72 -2.40 14.40
CA GLY A 93 -7.56 -1.48 15.53
C GLY A 93 -6.21 -0.78 15.61
N ILE A 94 -5.32 -0.95 14.64
CA ILE A 94 -4.05 -0.22 14.56
C ILE A 94 -4.06 0.76 13.38
N GLU A 95 -3.47 1.94 13.59
CA GLU A 95 -3.50 3.06 12.63
C GLU A 95 -2.08 3.51 12.28
N SER A 96 -1.85 3.86 11.01
CA SER A 96 -0.59 4.44 10.55
C SER A 96 -0.45 5.91 10.95
N SER A 97 0.77 6.35 11.23
CA SER A 97 1.09 7.76 11.50
C SER A 97 1.40 8.56 10.23
N ILE A 98 1.24 7.98 9.04
CA ILE A 98 1.53 8.67 7.79
C ILE A 98 0.56 9.83 7.53
N ASP A 99 1.08 10.97 7.11
CA ASP A 99 0.29 12.16 6.78
C ASP A 99 -0.13 12.11 5.30
N THR A 100 -1.38 11.73 5.07
CA THR A 100 -2.00 11.73 3.73
C THR A 100 -2.81 13.01 3.50
N VAL A 101 -2.72 13.57 2.28
CA VAL A 101 -3.45 14.81 1.91
C VAL A 101 -4.95 14.59 1.79
N ILE A 102 -5.35 13.37 1.45
CA ILE A 102 -6.72 12.87 1.41
C ILE A 102 -6.81 11.57 2.21
N PRO A 103 -7.99 11.15 2.69
CA PRO A 103 -8.13 9.86 3.35
C PRO A 103 -7.68 8.72 2.43
N ILE A 104 -6.73 7.89 2.90
CA ILE A 104 -6.26 6.72 2.15
C ILE A 104 -6.21 5.52 3.09
N THR A 105 -6.71 4.39 2.61
CA THR A 105 -6.39 3.06 3.15
C THR A 105 -5.33 2.43 2.27
N TYR A 106 -4.21 2.04 2.86
CA TYR A 106 -3.19 1.22 2.20
C TYR A 106 -2.68 0.21 3.23
N VAL A 107 -3.09 -1.04 3.07
CA VAL A 107 -2.73 -2.13 3.98
C VAL A 107 -2.16 -3.29 3.18
N HIS A 108 -0.99 -3.79 3.59
CA HIS A 108 -0.47 -5.07 3.12
C HIS A 108 -0.92 -6.16 4.09
N VAL A 109 -1.64 -7.15 3.58
CA VAL A 109 -2.17 -8.26 4.36
C VAL A 109 -1.57 -9.58 3.91
N LYS A 110 -1.26 -10.45 4.88
CA LYS A 110 -0.97 -11.86 4.68
C LYS A 110 -1.98 -12.67 5.48
N MET A 111 -2.52 -13.72 4.87
CA MET A 111 -3.50 -14.59 5.51
C MET A 111 -3.05 -16.04 5.46
N GLU A 112 -3.13 -16.72 6.60
CA GLU A 112 -3.00 -18.16 6.69
C GLU A 112 -4.22 -18.88 6.08
N PRO A 113 -4.09 -20.14 5.64
CA PRO A 113 -5.23 -20.91 5.18
C PRO A 113 -6.35 -20.97 6.24
N SER A 114 -7.59 -20.78 5.81
CA SER A 114 -8.79 -20.71 6.65
C SER A 114 -8.94 -19.46 7.52
N ALA A 115 -8.01 -18.51 7.47
CA ALA A 115 -8.18 -17.22 8.12
C ALA A 115 -9.27 -16.38 7.43
N SER A 116 -9.89 -15.47 8.18
CA SER A 116 -10.87 -14.52 7.66
C SER A 116 -10.61 -13.13 8.21
N LEU A 117 -10.80 -12.12 7.36
CA LEU A 117 -10.69 -10.71 7.70
C LEU A 117 -11.97 -10.00 7.28
N ASP A 118 -12.68 -9.42 8.25
CA ASP A 118 -13.74 -8.45 8.01
C ASP A 118 -13.11 -7.05 8.04
N LYS A 119 -12.95 -6.44 6.87
CA LYS A 119 -12.36 -5.11 6.74
C LYS A 119 -13.46 -4.06 6.64
N ASN A 120 -13.57 -3.23 7.68
CA ASN A 120 -14.35 -2.01 7.62
C ASN A 120 -13.68 -1.00 6.67
N LEU A 121 -14.48 -0.43 5.78
CA LEU A 121 -14.10 0.66 4.88
C LEU A 121 -15.12 1.78 5.02
N ASP A 122 -14.63 3.02 5.05
CA ASP A 122 -15.50 4.18 4.98
C ASP A 122 -16.25 4.17 3.64
N THR A 123 -17.57 4.36 3.67
CA THR A 123 -18.46 4.28 2.51
C THR A 123 -18.18 5.38 1.47
N GLU A 124 -17.47 6.44 1.86
CA GLU A 124 -17.02 7.50 0.96
C GLU A 124 -15.74 7.14 0.17
N LEU A 125 -15.14 5.97 0.44
CA LEU A 125 -13.92 5.52 -0.23
C LEU A 125 -14.22 4.47 -1.30
N ASN A 126 -13.58 4.63 -2.45
CA ASN A 126 -13.50 3.60 -3.47
C ASN A 126 -12.46 2.55 -3.07
N GLY A 127 -12.92 1.36 -2.72
CA GLY A 127 -12.07 0.24 -2.33
C GLY A 127 -11.67 -0.67 -3.48
N MET A 128 -10.44 -1.18 -3.42
CA MET A 128 -9.93 -2.22 -4.29
C MET A 128 -8.96 -3.15 -3.54
N ILE A 129 -8.91 -4.40 -3.95
CA ILE A 129 -8.02 -5.41 -3.36
C ILE A 129 -7.16 -6.01 -4.47
N TYR A 130 -5.83 -5.91 -4.33
CA TYR A 130 -4.87 -6.48 -5.28
C TYR A 130 -4.19 -7.70 -4.68
N VAL A 131 -4.44 -8.89 -5.26
CA VAL A 131 -3.85 -10.15 -4.79
C VAL A 131 -2.57 -10.42 -5.57
N PHE A 132 -1.45 -10.61 -4.88
CA PHE A 132 -0.12 -10.82 -5.48
C PHE A 132 0.56 -12.12 -5.00
N LYS A 133 -0.17 -12.93 -4.24
CA LYS A 133 0.20 -14.31 -3.90
C LYS A 133 -1.04 -15.06 -3.44
N GLY A 134 -1.19 -16.29 -3.93
CA GLY A 134 -2.26 -17.21 -3.52
C GLY A 134 -3.65 -16.87 -4.09
N GLU A 135 -4.69 -17.22 -3.34
CA GLU A 135 -6.09 -17.04 -3.70
C GLU A 135 -6.94 -16.75 -2.46
N VAL A 136 -7.72 -15.67 -2.53
CA VAL A 136 -8.72 -15.30 -1.53
C VAL A 136 -10.13 -15.31 -2.13
N SER A 137 -11.12 -15.52 -1.27
CA SER A 137 -12.52 -15.30 -1.55
C SER A 137 -12.93 -13.94 -0.98
N ILE A 138 -13.41 -13.04 -1.82
CA ILE A 138 -13.91 -11.72 -1.45
C ILE A 138 -15.42 -11.73 -1.70
N GLU A 139 -16.23 -11.63 -0.64
CA GLU A 139 -17.70 -11.74 -0.74
C GLU A 139 -18.15 -13.00 -1.52
N GLY A 140 -17.47 -14.13 -1.27
CA GLY A 140 -17.75 -15.41 -1.94
C GLY A 140 -17.19 -15.56 -3.36
N LYS A 141 -16.53 -14.53 -3.91
CA LYS A 141 -15.90 -14.58 -5.24
C LYS A 141 -14.40 -14.84 -5.13
N SER A 142 -13.93 -15.86 -5.83
CA SER A 142 -12.50 -16.19 -5.91
C SER A 142 -11.72 -15.11 -6.67
N VAL A 143 -10.62 -14.65 -6.07
CA VAL A 143 -9.67 -13.68 -6.64
C VAL A 143 -8.26 -14.22 -6.41
N LYS A 144 -7.52 -14.42 -7.50
CA LYS A 144 -6.21 -15.07 -7.52
C LYS A 144 -5.09 -14.05 -7.71
N ASP A 145 -3.87 -14.48 -7.42
CA ASP A 145 -2.62 -13.78 -7.76
C ASP A 145 -2.67 -13.13 -9.17
N GLY A 146 -2.25 -11.87 -9.23
CA GLY A 146 -2.24 -11.01 -10.41
C GLY A 146 -3.56 -10.27 -10.67
N SER A 147 -4.58 -10.44 -9.83
CA SER A 147 -5.90 -9.85 -10.02
C SER A 147 -6.15 -8.63 -9.12
N LEU A 148 -6.80 -7.61 -9.69
CA LEU A 148 -7.34 -6.47 -8.97
C LEU A 148 -8.87 -6.61 -8.88
N ALA A 149 -9.40 -6.72 -7.67
CA ALA A 149 -10.83 -6.71 -7.39
C ALA A 149 -11.28 -5.29 -7.05
N LEU A 150 -12.20 -4.73 -7.84
CA LEU A 150 -12.88 -3.48 -7.51
C LEU A 150 -14.06 -3.79 -6.59
N LEU A 151 -14.15 -3.07 -5.48
CA LEU A 151 -15.24 -3.23 -4.53
C LEU A 151 -16.41 -2.32 -4.91
N SER A 152 -17.63 -2.80 -4.69
CA SER A 152 -18.81 -1.95 -4.71
C SER A 152 -18.92 -1.15 -3.42
N ALA A 153 -19.76 -0.11 -3.41
CA ALA A 153 -20.08 0.63 -2.20
C ALA A 153 -20.58 -0.31 -1.08
N GLY A 154 -20.07 -0.09 0.13
CA GLY A 154 -20.34 -0.88 1.31
C GLY A 154 -19.44 -0.42 2.46
N SER A 155 -19.84 -0.73 3.70
CA SER A 155 -19.09 -0.37 4.91
C SER A 155 -18.11 -1.45 5.38
N GLU A 156 -18.23 -2.66 4.84
CA GLU A 156 -17.47 -3.84 5.25
C GLU A 156 -17.24 -4.73 4.03
N VAL A 157 -16.08 -5.38 3.98
CA VAL A 157 -15.75 -6.44 3.03
C VAL A 157 -15.16 -7.63 3.77
N LYS A 158 -15.77 -8.80 3.56
CA LYS A 158 -15.28 -10.06 4.08
C LYS A 158 -14.32 -10.73 3.10
N ILE A 159 -13.14 -11.07 3.62
CA ILE A 159 -12.06 -11.71 2.89
C ILE A 159 -11.74 -13.04 3.59
N GLU A 160 -11.64 -14.12 2.82
CA GLU A 160 -11.37 -15.47 3.32
C GLU A 160 -10.25 -16.12 2.52
N ALA A 161 -9.24 -16.64 3.20
CA ALA A 161 -8.10 -17.30 2.56
C ALA A 161 -8.31 -18.82 2.51
N LYS A 162 -8.22 -19.42 1.32
CA LYS A 162 -8.23 -20.90 1.18
C LYS A 162 -6.83 -21.50 1.27
N GLU A 163 -5.84 -20.70 0.95
CA GLU A 163 -4.41 -21.01 1.01
C GLU A 163 -3.64 -19.78 1.50
N GLU A 164 -2.35 -19.93 1.76
CA GLU A 164 -1.50 -18.80 2.13
C GLU A 164 -1.56 -17.73 1.03
N SER A 165 -2.02 -16.53 1.41
CA SER A 165 -2.30 -15.46 0.46
C SER A 165 -1.74 -14.14 0.92
N GLU A 166 -1.28 -13.32 -0.03
CA GLU A 166 -0.85 -11.94 0.23
C GLU A 166 -1.51 -10.98 -0.75
N PHE A 167 -1.99 -9.86 -0.21
CA PHE A 167 -2.72 -8.86 -0.98
C PHE A 167 -2.60 -7.46 -0.38
N LEU A 168 -2.92 -6.46 -1.19
CA LEU A 168 -3.07 -5.07 -0.77
C LEU A 168 -4.55 -4.72 -0.68
N ILE A 169 -4.94 -4.04 0.39
CA ILE A 169 -6.22 -3.32 0.46
C ILE A 169 -5.92 -1.84 0.22
N LEU A 170 -6.51 -1.29 -0.83
CA LEU A 170 -6.34 0.10 -1.24
C LEU A 170 -7.71 0.79 -1.25
N ALA A 171 -7.82 1.96 -0.64
CA ALA A 171 -9.03 2.77 -0.77
C ALA A 171 -8.71 4.27 -0.69
N GLY A 172 -9.51 5.08 -1.37
CA GLY A 172 -9.41 6.54 -1.37
C GLY A 172 -10.67 7.19 -1.92
N PRO A 173 -10.92 8.47 -1.66
CA PRO A 173 -12.11 9.15 -2.14
C PRO A 173 -12.05 9.40 -3.65
N GLU A 174 -13.21 9.49 -4.29
CA GLU A 174 -13.31 10.12 -5.60
C GLU A 174 -13.04 11.62 -5.47
N LEU A 175 -12.03 12.11 -6.20
CA LEU A 175 -11.74 13.55 -6.22
C LEU A 175 -12.84 14.34 -6.94
N ASN A 176 -13.62 13.70 -7.82
CA ASN A 176 -14.63 14.35 -8.64
C ASN A 176 -14.08 15.54 -9.45
N GLU A 177 -12.83 15.41 -9.90
CA GLU A 177 -12.06 16.42 -10.62
C GLU A 177 -11.44 15.79 -11.89
N PRO A 178 -11.26 16.56 -12.97
CA PRO A 178 -10.54 16.12 -14.17
C PRO A 178 -9.06 15.77 -13.96
#